data_AF-A0A9D6N7Q9-F1
#
_entry.id   AF-A0A9D6N7Q9-F1
#
_cell.length_a   1.000
_cell.length_b   1.000
_cell.length_c   1.000
_cell.angle_alpha   90.00
_cell.angle_beta   90.00
_cell.angle_gamma   90.00
#
_symmetry.space_group_name_H-M   'P 1'
#
loop_
_entity.id
_entity.type
_entity.pdbx_description
1 polymer ?
#
loop_
_entity_poly.entity_id
_entity_poly.type
_entity_poly.pdbx_seq_one_letter_code
_entity_poly.pdbx_strand_id
1 'polypeptide(L)'
;MSQVLEEVDRFFMQTSNLHEAARAICRELAALQIPFAIAGALAANAHGHRRTTEDVDLLMTREGLARFKKLRLGLGWVERFPGSKGLRDTRHLVKIDVILTGEYPGDGKPIAFPDPAEVAEEDPEGLRFVNLRTLLELKLASGMTAPHRLQDLADTMNLIRVNGLQQDYPLHPFVAEKYRELWALARIEDDA
;
A
#
# COMPACT_ATOMS: atom_id res chain seq x y z
N MET A 1 2.58 28.04 13.38
CA MET A 1 3.05 26.85 12.65
C MET A 1 2.38 26.88 11.29
N SER A 2 3.06 26.56 10.18
CA SER A 2 2.37 26.53 8.88
C SER A 2 1.36 25.37 8.86
N GLN A 3 0.21 25.55 8.21
CA GLN A 3 -0.84 24.52 8.08
C GLN A 3 -0.28 23.16 7.59
N VAL A 4 0.78 23.19 6.80
CA VAL A 4 1.49 22.00 6.31
C VAL A 4 2.18 21.22 7.43
N LEU A 5 2.85 21.89 8.37
CA LEU A 5 3.52 21.22 9.48
C LEU A 5 2.52 20.51 10.38
N GLU A 6 1.36 21.14 10.63
CA GLU A 6 0.31 20.53 11.43
C GLU A 6 -0.31 19.29 10.76
N GLU A 7 -0.45 19.27 9.44
CA GLU A 7 -0.91 18.07 8.71
C GLU A 7 0.12 16.93 8.76
N VAL A 8 1.40 17.26 8.65
CA VAL A 8 2.49 16.28 8.76
C VAL A 8 2.52 15.68 10.17
N ASP A 9 2.38 16.51 11.21
CA ASP A 9 2.29 16.05 12.60
C ASP A 9 1.08 15.12 12.79
N ARG A 10 -0.10 15.52 12.30
CA ARG A 10 -1.30 14.65 12.32
C ARG A 10 -1.09 13.33 11.60
N PHE A 11 -0.40 13.35 10.47
CA PHE A 11 -0.08 12.12 9.73
C PHE A 11 0.77 11.19 10.59
N PHE A 12 1.85 11.69 11.19
CA PHE A 12 2.72 10.85 12.02
C PHE A 12 2.07 10.44 13.35
N MET A 13 1.12 11.22 13.87
CA MET A 13 0.27 10.85 15.00
C MET A 13 -0.88 9.91 14.62
N GLN A 14 -1.00 9.50 13.35
CA GLN A 14 -2.07 8.63 12.82
C GLN A 14 -3.49 9.20 13.03
N THR A 15 -3.62 10.52 13.11
CA THR A 15 -4.90 11.25 13.30
C THR A 15 -5.28 12.12 12.11
N SER A 16 -4.55 12.02 10.99
CA SER A 16 -4.89 12.75 9.77
C SER A 16 -6.14 12.19 9.09
N ASN A 17 -6.76 13.00 8.23
CA ASN A 17 -7.91 12.60 7.40
C ASN A 17 -7.65 11.31 6.61
N LEU A 18 -6.41 11.07 6.20
CA LEU A 18 -6.01 9.85 5.51
C LEU A 18 -6.12 8.60 6.39
N HIS A 19 -5.68 8.68 7.64
CA HIS A 19 -5.82 7.57 8.59
C HIS A 19 -7.29 7.32 8.95
N GLU A 20 -8.09 8.39 9.08
CA GLU A 20 -9.53 8.24 9.31
C GLU A 20 -10.26 7.62 8.12
N ALA A 21 -9.89 8.00 6.89
CA ALA A 21 -10.42 7.38 5.68
C ALA A 21 -10.03 5.90 5.58
N ALA A 22 -8.77 5.56 5.88
CA ALA A 22 -8.29 4.17 5.92
C ALA A 22 -9.08 3.34 6.95
N ARG A 23 -9.24 3.84 8.17
CA ARG A 23 -10.07 3.19 9.20
C ARG A 23 -11.53 3.05 8.76
N ALA A 24 -12.11 4.08 8.16
CA ALA A 24 -13.49 4.06 7.69
C ALA A 24 -13.72 3.01 6.60
N ILE A 25 -12.88 2.97 5.57
CA ILE A 25 -13.04 2.00 4.47
C ILE A 25 -12.81 0.57 4.96
N CYS A 26 -11.83 0.34 5.84
CA CYS A 26 -11.54 -0.99 6.40
C CYS A 26 -12.72 -1.52 7.22
N ARG A 27 -13.33 -0.67 8.06
CA ARG A 27 -14.53 -1.04 8.83
C ARG A 27 -15.70 -1.43 7.93
N GLU A 28 -15.94 -0.67 6.86
CA GLU A 28 -17.03 -0.97 5.92
C GLU A 28 -16.81 -2.28 5.18
N LEU A 29 -15.57 -2.55 4.74
CA LEU A 29 -15.22 -3.79 4.06
C LEU A 29 -15.30 -4.99 4.99
N ALA A 30 -14.83 -4.86 6.24
CA ALA A 30 -14.94 -5.89 7.25
C ALA A 30 -16.41 -6.20 7.57
N ALA A 31 -17.26 -5.18 7.76
CA ALA A 31 -18.70 -5.34 7.99
C ALA A 31 -19.42 -6.02 6.81
N LEU A 32 -18.94 -5.81 5.58
CA LEU A 32 -19.44 -6.48 4.39
C LEU A 32 -18.79 -7.85 4.15
N GLN A 33 -17.83 -8.28 4.98
CA GLN A 33 -17.05 -9.50 4.78
C GLN A 33 -16.42 -9.55 3.37
N ILE A 34 -15.87 -8.43 2.92
CA ILE A 34 -15.12 -8.33 1.67
C ILE A 34 -13.64 -8.45 2.04
N PRO A 35 -12.89 -9.44 1.52
CA PRO A 35 -11.44 -9.51 1.72
C PRO A 35 -10.73 -8.29 1.13
N PHE A 36 -9.79 -7.71 1.89
CA PHE A 36 -8.99 -6.57 1.46
C PHE A 36 -7.63 -6.54 2.17
N ALA A 37 -6.70 -5.76 1.63
CA ALA A 37 -5.46 -5.39 2.31
C ALA A 37 -5.04 -3.98 1.90
N ILE A 38 -4.65 -3.14 2.85
CA ILE A 38 -3.98 -1.87 2.58
C ILE A 38 -2.59 -2.18 1.99
N ALA A 39 -2.23 -1.47 0.93
CA ALA A 39 -0.95 -1.61 0.24
C ALA A 39 -0.18 -0.28 0.22
N GLY A 40 0.79 -0.17 -0.71
CA GLY A 40 1.45 1.09 -1.01
C GLY A 40 2.21 1.70 0.16
N ALA A 41 2.11 3.03 0.30
CA ALA A 41 2.88 3.78 1.30
C ALA A 41 2.40 3.54 2.74
N LEU A 42 1.09 3.36 2.96
CA LEU A 42 0.57 3.02 4.30
C LEU A 42 1.04 1.64 4.76
N ALA A 43 1.11 0.65 3.86
CA ALA A 43 1.71 -0.65 4.19
C ALA A 43 3.21 -0.51 4.49
N ALA A 44 3.94 0.33 3.76
CA ALA A 44 5.35 0.60 4.07
C ALA A 44 5.53 1.21 5.48
N ASN A 45 4.64 2.12 5.87
CA ASN A 45 4.61 2.71 7.21
C ASN A 45 4.32 1.66 8.29
N ALA A 46 3.36 0.77 8.06
CA ALA A 46 3.03 -0.33 8.98
C ALA A 46 4.22 -1.27 9.19
N HIS A 47 5.05 -1.45 8.15
CA HIS A 47 6.30 -2.23 8.19
C HIS A 47 7.54 -1.40 8.57
N GLY A 48 7.36 -0.24 9.21
CA GLY A 48 8.43 0.55 9.82
C GLY A 48 9.09 1.62 8.95
N HIS A 49 8.87 1.62 7.62
CA HIS A 49 9.37 2.69 6.74
C HIS A 49 8.41 3.88 6.73
N ARG A 50 8.58 4.79 7.70
CA ARG A 50 7.67 5.92 7.91
C ARG A 50 7.89 7.04 6.88
N ARG A 51 6.90 7.28 6.01
CA ARG A 51 6.82 8.43 5.10
C ARG A 51 5.37 8.91 4.93
N THR A 52 5.20 10.15 4.48
CA THR A 52 3.87 10.69 4.15
C THR A 52 3.35 10.15 2.81
N THR A 53 2.02 10.11 2.68
CA THR A 53 1.29 9.83 1.44
C THR A 53 -0.02 10.61 1.44
N GLU A 54 -0.69 10.71 0.29
CA GLU A 54 -1.93 11.48 0.12
C GLU A 54 -3.17 10.60 -0.12
N ASP A 55 -2.97 9.32 -0.40
CA ASP A 55 -3.99 8.34 -0.77
C ASP A 55 -3.86 7.02 0.00
N VAL A 56 -4.92 6.22 -0.08
CA VAL A 56 -4.98 4.86 0.47
C VAL A 56 -4.99 3.87 -0.70
N ASP A 57 -3.91 3.12 -0.86
CA ASP A 57 -3.87 1.97 -1.77
C ASP A 57 -4.57 0.76 -1.14
N LEU A 58 -5.52 0.16 -1.85
CA LEU A 58 -6.36 -0.91 -1.32
C LEU A 58 -6.46 -2.08 -2.30
N LEU A 59 -5.88 -3.22 -1.93
CA LEU A 59 -5.96 -4.47 -2.66
C LEU A 59 -7.30 -5.17 -2.38
N MET A 60 -8.03 -5.53 -3.44
CA MET A 60 -9.24 -6.36 -3.37
C MET A 60 -9.52 -7.11 -4.67
N THR A 61 -10.45 -8.07 -4.62
CA THR A 61 -10.96 -8.73 -5.82
C THR A 61 -11.92 -7.83 -6.60
N ARG A 62 -12.13 -8.14 -7.89
CA ARG A 62 -13.07 -7.42 -8.74
C ARG A 62 -14.51 -7.55 -8.24
N GLU A 63 -14.86 -8.73 -7.77
CA GLU A 63 -16.12 -9.08 -7.15
C GLU A 63 -16.32 -8.29 -5.85
N GLY A 64 -15.26 -8.18 -5.04
CA GLY A 64 -15.23 -7.36 -3.82
C GLY A 64 -15.52 -5.90 -4.11
N LEU A 65 -14.84 -5.30 -5.10
CA LEU A 65 -15.09 -3.92 -5.51
C LEU A 65 -16.53 -3.72 -6.02
N ALA A 66 -17.03 -4.62 -6.87
CA ALA A 66 -18.39 -4.53 -7.41
C ALA A 66 -19.43 -4.59 -6.29
N ARG A 67 -19.24 -5.51 -5.32
CA ARG A 67 -20.12 -5.64 -4.15
C ARG A 67 -20.05 -4.40 -3.27
N PHE A 68 -18.85 -3.87 -2.99
CA PHE A 68 -18.68 -2.65 -2.23
C PHE A 68 -19.42 -1.49 -2.90
N LYS A 69 -19.18 -1.27 -4.20
CA LYS A 69 -19.81 -0.19 -4.96
C LYS A 69 -21.33 -0.25 -4.92
N LYS A 70 -21.90 -1.43 -5.16
CA LYS A 70 -23.35 -1.66 -5.10
C LYS A 70 -23.96 -1.28 -3.77
N LEU A 71 -23.25 -1.50 -2.67
CA LEU A 71 -23.78 -1.36 -1.31
C LEU A 71 -23.39 -0.04 -0.62
N ARG A 72 -22.40 0.69 -1.14
CA ARG A 72 -21.78 1.84 -0.44
C ARG A 72 -21.61 3.11 -1.26
N LEU A 73 -21.74 3.07 -2.59
CA LEU A 73 -21.74 4.31 -3.37
C LEU A 73 -22.93 5.19 -2.97
N GLY A 74 -22.67 6.49 -2.79
CA GLY A 74 -23.64 7.46 -2.27
C GLY A 74 -23.77 7.46 -0.74
N LEU A 75 -23.14 6.53 -0.03
CA LEU A 75 -23.18 6.41 1.44
C LEU A 75 -21.82 6.77 2.07
N GLY A 76 -21.27 7.92 1.68
CA GLY A 76 -19.93 8.36 2.12
C GLY A 76 -18.81 8.04 1.13
N TRP A 77 -19.13 7.33 0.05
CA TRP A 77 -18.16 6.92 -0.97
C TRP A 77 -18.69 7.26 -2.37
N VAL A 78 -17.80 7.77 -3.22
CA VAL A 78 -18.08 8.02 -4.64
C VAL A 78 -16.97 7.45 -5.50
N GLU A 79 -17.26 7.14 -6.76
CA GLU A 79 -16.19 6.87 -7.73
C GLU A 79 -15.41 8.16 -8.01
N ARG A 80 -14.11 8.05 -8.29
CA ARG A 80 -13.30 9.23 -8.67
C ARG A 80 -13.80 9.89 -9.96
N PHE A 81 -14.33 9.08 -10.86
CA PHE A 81 -15.06 9.45 -12.08
C PHE A 81 -15.92 8.24 -12.50
N PRO A 82 -16.98 8.43 -13.32
CA PRO A 82 -17.88 7.34 -13.69
C PRO A 82 -17.14 6.12 -14.25
N GLY A 83 -17.33 4.96 -13.63
CA GLY A 83 -16.70 3.70 -14.02
C GLY A 83 -15.27 3.49 -13.51
N SER A 84 -14.68 4.46 -12.79
CA SER A 84 -13.35 4.32 -12.20
C SER A 84 -13.29 3.19 -11.17
N LYS A 85 -12.20 2.41 -11.12
CA LYS A 85 -11.96 1.51 -9.98
C LYS A 85 -11.70 2.27 -8.68
N GLY A 86 -11.10 3.46 -8.77
CA GLY A 86 -10.77 4.28 -7.60
C GLY A 86 -12.00 4.94 -6.99
N LEU A 87 -11.95 5.10 -5.67
CA LEU A 87 -13.00 5.70 -4.86
C LEU A 87 -12.51 7.00 -4.23
N ARG A 88 -13.44 7.77 -3.70
CA ARG A 88 -13.17 8.91 -2.83
C ARG A 88 -14.05 8.82 -1.60
N ASP A 89 -13.43 8.99 -0.44
CA ASP A 89 -14.13 9.25 0.81
C ASP A 89 -14.69 10.67 0.78
N THR A 90 -16.01 10.82 0.85
CA THR A 90 -16.64 12.14 0.82
C THR A 90 -16.61 12.86 2.17
N ARG A 91 -16.30 12.17 3.27
CA ARG A 91 -16.20 12.74 4.61
C ARG A 91 -14.81 13.32 4.86
N HIS A 92 -13.78 12.55 4.55
CA HIS A 92 -12.37 12.95 4.80
C HIS A 92 -11.69 13.51 3.55
N LEU A 93 -12.36 13.48 2.40
CA LEU A 93 -11.89 14.00 1.11
C LEU A 93 -10.65 13.29 0.54
N VAL A 94 -10.38 12.06 0.99
CA VAL A 94 -9.21 11.23 0.64
C VAL A 94 -9.51 10.33 -0.56
N LYS A 95 -8.50 10.15 -1.42
CA LYS A 95 -8.57 9.21 -2.56
C LYS A 95 -8.24 7.80 -2.08
N ILE A 96 -9.02 6.84 -2.57
CA ILE A 96 -8.76 5.42 -2.37
C ILE A 96 -8.43 4.81 -3.72
N ASP A 97 -7.19 4.39 -3.89
CA ASP A 97 -6.70 3.78 -5.11
C ASP A 97 -6.84 2.26 -5.02
N VAL A 98 -7.84 1.75 -5.73
CA VAL A 98 -8.17 0.32 -5.71
C VAL A 98 -7.24 -0.43 -6.65
N ILE A 99 -6.55 -1.40 -6.08
CA ILE A 99 -5.68 -2.36 -6.76
C ILE A 99 -6.45 -3.68 -6.86
N LEU A 100 -6.58 -4.22 -8.08
CA LEU A 100 -7.35 -5.45 -8.29
C LEU A 100 -6.44 -6.67 -8.34
N THR A 101 -6.83 -7.74 -7.67
CA THR A 101 -6.19 -9.06 -7.78
C THR A 101 -6.04 -9.47 -9.25
N GLY A 102 -4.87 -10.00 -9.59
CA GLY A 102 -4.50 -10.43 -10.94
C GLY A 102 -4.02 -9.32 -11.88
N GLU A 103 -4.14 -8.04 -11.50
CA GLU A 103 -3.46 -6.95 -12.21
C GLU A 103 -1.94 -6.99 -11.91
N TYR A 104 -1.15 -6.22 -12.66
CA TYR A 104 0.30 -6.18 -12.52
C TYR A 104 0.77 -4.78 -12.06
N PRO A 105 1.78 -4.70 -11.19
CA PRO A 105 2.46 -3.44 -10.90
C PRO A 105 3.30 -3.00 -12.11
N GLY A 106 3.21 -1.72 -12.49
CA GLY A 106 3.92 -1.18 -13.65
C GLY A 106 3.51 -1.85 -14.97
N ASP A 107 4.49 -2.09 -15.85
CA ASP A 107 4.29 -2.73 -17.17
C ASP A 107 4.42 -4.28 -17.09
N GLY A 108 4.15 -4.83 -15.90
CA GLY A 108 4.82 -6.00 -15.35
C GLY A 108 4.71 -7.35 -16.07
N LYS A 109 5.57 -8.26 -15.57
CA LYS A 109 5.47 -9.72 -15.48
C LYS A 109 6.72 -10.23 -14.74
N PRO A 110 6.65 -11.31 -13.94
CA PRO A 110 5.54 -12.25 -13.73
C PRO A 110 4.79 -12.09 -12.39
N ILE A 111 5.04 -11.02 -11.62
CA ILE A 111 4.41 -10.84 -10.30
C ILE A 111 3.09 -10.08 -10.45
N ALA A 112 1.97 -10.75 -10.17
CA ALA A 112 0.64 -10.15 -10.14
C ALA A 112 0.25 -9.78 -8.70
N PHE A 113 -0.69 -8.84 -8.55
CA PHE A 113 -1.32 -8.57 -7.26
C PHE A 113 -2.09 -9.80 -6.77
N PRO A 114 -1.77 -10.34 -5.58
CA PRO A 114 -2.35 -11.59 -5.09
C PRO A 114 -3.79 -11.43 -4.57
N ASP A 115 -4.40 -12.51 -4.13
CA ASP A 115 -5.66 -12.45 -3.37
C ASP A 115 -5.36 -11.84 -1.98
N PRO A 116 -6.05 -10.76 -1.58
CA PRO A 116 -5.85 -10.17 -0.24
C PRO A 116 -6.11 -11.16 0.90
N ALA A 117 -6.96 -12.17 0.71
CA ALA A 117 -7.23 -13.18 1.75
C ALA A 117 -5.99 -14.02 2.09
N GLU A 118 -5.03 -14.14 1.16
CA GLU A 118 -3.81 -14.93 1.34
C GLU A 118 -2.64 -14.14 1.91
N VAL A 119 -2.65 -12.81 1.76
CA VAL A 119 -1.49 -11.95 2.07
C VAL A 119 -1.74 -10.90 3.13
N ALA A 120 -2.98 -10.71 3.57
CA ALA A 120 -3.32 -9.71 4.57
C ALA A 120 -2.89 -10.14 5.99
N GLU A 121 -2.13 -9.27 6.66
CA GLU A 121 -1.83 -9.33 8.09
C GLU A 121 -2.60 -8.23 8.82
N GLU A 122 -3.20 -8.57 9.95
CA GLU A 122 -3.95 -7.63 10.78
C GLU A 122 -3.02 -7.00 11.82
N ASP A 123 -3.08 -5.67 11.95
CA ASP A 123 -2.40 -4.93 13.00
C ASP A 123 -3.23 -4.95 14.31
N PRO A 124 -2.66 -4.49 15.45
CA PRO A 124 -3.39 -4.43 16.71
C PRO A 124 -4.65 -3.53 16.72
N GLU A 125 -4.79 -2.63 15.74
CA GLU A 125 -5.95 -1.75 15.59
C GLU A 125 -7.05 -2.35 14.67
N GLY A 126 -6.83 -3.56 14.16
CA GLY A 126 -7.76 -4.25 13.26
C GLY A 126 -7.68 -3.79 11.80
N LEU A 127 -6.63 -3.03 11.44
CA LEU A 127 -6.33 -2.70 10.04
C LEU A 127 -5.57 -3.85 9.40
N ARG A 128 -5.91 -4.15 8.15
CA ARG A 128 -5.29 -5.25 7.40
C ARG A 128 -4.35 -4.69 6.35
N PHE A 129 -3.07 -5.05 6.41
CA PHE A 129 -2.03 -4.63 5.46
C PHE A 129 -1.51 -5.84 4.69
N VAL A 130 -1.01 -5.63 3.47
CA VAL A 130 -0.23 -6.68 2.81
C VAL A 130 1.01 -7.00 3.65
N ASN A 131 1.32 -8.29 3.82
CA ASN A 131 2.50 -8.73 4.56
C ASN A 131 3.79 -8.18 3.93
N LEU A 132 4.86 -8.12 4.72
CA LEU A 132 6.13 -7.51 4.32
C LEU A 132 6.70 -8.14 3.05
N ARG A 133 6.67 -9.47 2.96
CA ARG A 133 7.19 -10.20 1.80
C ARG A 133 6.49 -9.77 0.52
N THR A 134 5.16 -9.79 0.50
CA THR A 134 4.35 -9.37 -0.63
C THR A 134 4.58 -7.89 -0.95
N LEU A 135 4.68 -7.02 0.04
CA LEU A 135 4.97 -5.60 -0.17
C LEU A 135 6.30 -5.39 -0.92
N LEU A 136 7.36 -6.09 -0.49
CA LEU A 136 8.68 -6.03 -1.14
C LEU A 136 8.62 -6.50 -2.60
N GLU A 137 7.96 -7.63 -2.86
CA GLU A 137 7.81 -8.17 -4.22
C GLU A 137 7.08 -7.21 -5.14
N LEU A 138 5.98 -6.61 -4.67
CA LEU A 138 5.19 -5.64 -5.44
C LEU A 138 5.96 -4.34 -5.71
N LYS A 139 6.68 -3.81 -4.70
CA LYS A 139 7.50 -2.60 -4.86
C LYS A 139 8.69 -2.82 -5.79
N LEU A 140 9.38 -3.95 -5.65
CA LEU A 140 10.48 -4.32 -6.55
C LEU A 140 9.98 -4.46 -8.00
N ALA A 141 8.90 -5.21 -8.23
CA ALA A 141 8.34 -5.38 -9.57
C ALA A 141 7.92 -4.04 -10.21
N SER A 142 7.25 -3.19 -9.43
CA SER A 142 6.87 -1.83 -9.84
C SER A 142 8.11 -1.00 -10.22
N GLY A 143 9.07 -0.87 -9.31
CA GLY A 143 10.26 -0.05 -9.51
C GLY A 143 11.21 -0.56 -10.60
N MET A 144 11.24 -1.86 -10.87
CA MET A 144 12.04 -2.47 -11.94
C MET A 144 11.47 -2.21 -13.32
N THR A 145 10.14 -2.16 -13.45
CA THR A 145 9.46 -2.16 -14.76
C THR A 145 8.86 -0.81 -15.14
N ALA A 146 8.68 0.12 -14.20
CA ALA A 146 8.10 1.42 -14.45
C ALA A 146 9.10 2.55 -14.09
N PRO A 147 9.70 3.24 -15.09
CA PRO A 147 10.73 4.26 -14.84
C PRO A 147 10.30 5.42 -13.94
N HIS A 148 9.00 5.71 -13.87
CA HIS A 148 8.43 6.76 -13.02
C HIS A 148 8.16 6.30 -11.57
N ARG A 149 8.44 5.04 -11.24
CA ARG A 149 8.18 4.42 -9.93
C ARG A 149 9.45 4.18 -9.10
N LEU A 150 10.50 5.00 -9.29
CA LEU A 150 11.77 4.89 -8.54
C LEU A 150 11.59 4.95 -7.01
N GLN A 151 10.54 5.63 -6.52
CA GLN A 151 10.19 5.63 -5.10
C GLN A 151 9.95 4.22 -4.54
N ASP A 152 9.45 3.27 -5.33
CA ASP A 152 9.25 1.91 -4.86
C ASP A 152 10.59 1.17 -4.61
N LEU A 153 11.64 1.48 -5.36
CA LEU A 153 13.00 0.99 -5.08
C LEU A 153 13.56 1.63 -3.79
N ALA A 154 13.37 2.93 -3.61
CA ALA A 154 13.77 3.63 -2.39
C ALA A 154 13.02 3.10 -1.15
N ASP A 155 11.71 2.86 -1.26
CA ASP A 155 10.91 2.25 -0.20
C ASP A 155 11.41 0.84 0.13
N THR A 156 11.76 0.05 -0.89
CA THR A 156 12.34 -1.29 -0.68
C THR A 156 13.66 -1.22 0.10
N MET A 157 14.56 -0.30 -0.26
CA MET A 157 15.82 -0.12 0.49
C MET A 157 15.57 0.25 1.95
N ASN A 158 14.64 1.16 2.22
CA ASN A 158 14.32 1.56 3.60
C ASN A 158 13.64 0.44 4.40
N LEU A 159 12.76 -0.34 3.77
CA LEU A 159 12.16 -1.53 4.37
C LEU A 159 13.22 -2.60 4.71
N ILE A 160 14.23 -2.78 3.86
CA ILE A 160 15.38 -3.66 4.15
C ILE A 160 16.11 -3.20 5.41
N ARG A 161 16.41 -1.90 5.52
CA ARG A 161 17.15 -1.32 6.65
C ARG A 161 16.37 -1.48 7.95
N VAL A 162 15.13 -0.99 7.99
CA VAL A 162 14.35 -0.93 9.24
C VAL A 162 13.96 -2.31 9.77
N ASN A 163 13.78 -3.30 8.88
CA ASN A 163 13.47 -4.68 9.28
C ASN A 163 14.70 -5.58 9.41
N GLY A 164 15.92 -5.06 9.21
CA GLY A 164 17.14 -5.86 9.32
C GLY A 164 17.18 -7.08 8.40
N LEU A 165 16.60 -6.97 7.20
CA LEU A 165 16.42 -8.11 6.31
C LEU A 165 17.77 -8.69 5.84
N GLN A 166 17.79 -10.02 5.69
CA GLN A 166 18.97 -10.78 5.25
C GLN A 166 19.03 -10.85 3.73
N GLN A 167 20.24 -11.00 3.17
CA GLN A 167 20.45 -11.03 1.72
C GLN A 167 19.67 -12.15 1.01
N ASP A 168 19.41 -13.26 1.71
CA ASP A 168 18.71 -14.46 1.26
C ASP A 168 17.21 -14.46 1.58
N TYR A 169 16.62 -13.29 1.90
CA TYR A 169 15.18 -13.17 2.16
C TYR A 169 14.36 -13.77 1.00
N PRO A 170 13.40 -14.68 1.30
CA PRO A 170 12.79 -15.54 0.28
C PRO A 170 11.76 -14.78 -0.56
N LEU A 171 12.21 -14.19 -1.67
CA LEU A 171 11.38 -13.47 -2.64
C LEU A 171 11.24 -14.23 -3.96
N HIS A 172 10.24 -13.86 -4.75
CA HIS A 172 10.04 -14.37 -6.10
C HIS A 172 11.32 -14.20 -6.96
N PRO A 173 11.74 -15.23 -7.74
CA PRO A 173 13.00 -15.20 -8.51
C PRO A 173 13.18 -13.98 -9.41
N PHE A 174 12.08 -13.49 -10.00
CA PHE A 174 12.08 -12.29 -10.85
C PHE A 174 12.67 -11.04 -10.17
N VAL A 175 12.46 -10.86 -8.86
CA VAL A 175 12.93 -9.67 -8.13
C VAL A 175 14.17 -9.95 -7.27
N ALA A 176 14.58 -11.21 -7.15
CA ALA A 176 15.65 -11.62 -6.23
C ALA A 176 17.01 -10.99 -6.55
N GLU A 177 17.33 -10.78 -7.83
CA GLU A 177 18.57 -10.08 -8.22
C GLU A 177 18.55 -8.62 -7.82
N LYS A 178 17.47 -7.89 -8.14
CA LYS A 178 17.32 -6.49 -7.76
C LYS A 178 17.28 -6.32 -6.24
N TYR A 179 16.64 -7.25 -5.53
CA TYR A 179 16.66 -7.25 -4.06
C TYR A 179 18.08 -7.32 -3.51
N ARG A 180 18.92 -8.23 -4.01
CA ARG A 180 20.31 -8.38 -3.54
C ARG A 180 21.15 -7.12 -3.83
N GLU A 181 20.93 -6.47 -4.96
CA GLU A 181 21.54 -5.18 -5.29
C GLU A 181 21.13 -4.11 -4.27
N LEU A 182 19.82 -3.92 -4.04
CA LEU A 182 19.31 -2.93 -3.09
C LEU A 182 19.72 -3.24 -1.65
N TRP A 183 19.82 -4.53 -1.29
CA TRP A 183 20.31 -4.96 0.01
C TRP A 183 21.78 -4.56 0.23
N ALA A 184 22.63 -4.74 -0.79
CA ALA A 184 24.03 -4.32 -0.71
C ALA A 184 24.15 -2.79 -0.57
N LEU A 185 23.38 -2.04 -1.37
CA LEU A 185 23.35 -0.57 -1.30
C LEU A 185 22.79 -0.07 0.03
N ALA A 186 21.82 -0.78 0.62
CA ALA A 186 21.21 -0.40 1.90
C ALA A 186 22.21 -0.45 3.08
N ARG A 187 23.36 -1.11 2.93
CA ARG A 187 24.42 -1.24 3.94
C ARG A 187 25.55 -0.23 3.77
N ILE A 188 25.57 0.53 2.68
CA ILE A 188 26.49 1.65 2.53
C ILE A 188 26.02 2.72 3.52
N GLU A 189 26.88 3.06 4.47
CA GLU A 189 26.68 4.22 5.33
C GLU A 189 26.85 5.47 4.47
N ASP A 190 25.87 6.38 4.53
CA ASP A 190 26.08 7.71 3.98
C ASP A 190 27.13 8.37 4.88
N ASP A 191 28.29 8.74 4.33
CA ASP A 191 29.30 9.54 5.05
C ASP A 191 28.59 10.81 5.57
N ALA A 192 28.39 10.87 6.89
CA ALA A 192 27.70 11.95 7.59
C ALA A 192 28.56 13.21 7.73
#